data_AF-A0A960MMU4-F1
#
_entry.id   AF-A0A960MMU4-F1
#
_cell.length_a   1.000
_cell.length_b   1.000
_cell.length_c   1.000
_cell.angle_alpha   90.00
_cell.angle_beta   90.00
_cell.angle_gamma   90.00
#
_symmetry.space_group_name_H-M   'P 1'
#
loop_
_entity.id
_entity.type
_entity.pdbx_description
1 polymer ?
#
loop_
_entity_poly.entity_id
_entity_poly.type
_entity_poly.pdbx_seq_one_letter_code
_entity_poly.pdbx_strand_id
1 'polypeptide(L)'
;MSYLTFIHHPLSTLAFAALILAFISLWVHRSPWLWGSFIAVSSIFGIMGKLIDFKIFVALAFLCAAHYALTSKMRGTTRLITILIAFFISIALLGHFFPGFHNWLIAKNQAISKNAYPYTLYLNFDKPFIG
;
A
#
# COMPACT_ATOMS: atom_id res chain seq x y z
N MET A 1 15.64 11.59 13.33
CA MET A 1 14.98 11.99 12.06
C MET A 1 14.85 13.50 12.02
N SER A 2 15.24 14.13 10.90
CA SER A 2 15.00 15.55 10.71
C SER A 2 13.72 15.75 9.90
N TYR A 3 12.86 16.69 10.29
CA TYR A 3 11.68 17.09 9.52
C TYR A 3 12.03 17.47 8.06
N LEU A 4 13.30 17.82 7.82
CA LEU A 4 13.87 18.07 6.50
C LEU A 4 13.63 16.90 5.53
N THR A 5 13.58 15.65 5.98
CA THR A 5 13.36 14.50 5.08
C THR A 5 12.03 14.61 4.33
N PHE A 6 10.98 15.12 4.98
CA PHE A 6 9.66 15.30 4.35
C PHE A 6 9.62 16.49 3.40
N ILE A 7 10.43 17.52 3.67
CA ILE A 7 10.55 18.72 2.84
C ILE A 7 11.35 18.42 1.56
N HIS A 8 12.41 17.60 1.67
CA HIS A 8 13.25 17.24 0.52
C HIS A 8 12.59 16.24 -0.43
N HIS A 9 11.55 15.53 0.01
CA HIS A 9 10.79 14.59 -0.83
C HIS A 9 9.29 14.92 -0.81
N PRO A 10 8.89 16.08 -1.38
CA PRO A 10 7.53 16.58 -1.26
C PRO A 10 6.50 15.66 -1.91
N LEU A 11 6.84 15.01 -3.03
CA LEU A 11 5.95 14.06 -3.71
C LEU A 11 5.65 12.84 -2.85
N SER A 12 6.68 12.25 -2.21
CA SER A 12 6.50 11.13 -1.31
C SER A 12 5.66 11.52 -0.09
N THR A 13 5.92 12.69 0.48
CA THR A 13 5.12 13.24 1.59
C THR A 13 3.65 13.42 1.20
N LEU A 14 3.37 14.00 0.02
CA LEU A 14 2.00 14.16 -0.48
C LEU A 14 1.32 12.82 -0.77
N ALA A 15 2.06 11.84 -1.30
CA ALA A 15 1.56 10.49 -1.52
C ALA A 15 1.08 9.85 -0.21
N PHE A 16 1.90 9.90 0.84
CA PHE A 16 1.55 9.38 2.17
C PHE A 16 0.42 10.18 2.85
N ALA A 17 0.42 11.52 2.72
CA ALA A 17 -0.65 12.35 3.27
C ALA A 17 -2.01 12.02 2.62
N ALA A 18 -2.04 11.90 1.29
CA ALA A 18 -3.23 11.47 0.57
C ALA A 18 -3.65 10.04 0.94
N LEU A 19 -2.70 9.13 1.16
CA LEU A 19 -3.00 7.77 1.64
C LEU A 19 -3.66 7.79 3.01
N ILE A 20 -3.14 8.56 3.96
CA ILE A 20 -3.73 8.71 5.30
C ILE A 20 -5.16 9.27 5.19
N LEU A 21 -5.39 10.28 4.35
CA LEU A 21 -6.72 10.83 4.11
C LEU A 21 -7.68 9.80 3.49
N ALA A 22 -7.19 8.93 2.60
CA ALA A 22 -7.98 7.82 2.08
C ALA A 22 -8.43 6.88 3.21
N PHE A 23 -7.53 6.52 4.13
CA PHE A 23 -7.85 5.69 5.29
C PHE A 23 -8.88 6.34 6.20
N ILE A 24 -8.66 7.60 6.58
CA ILE A 24 -9.59 8.34 7.44
C ILE A 24 -10.97 8.41 6.75
N SER A 25 -10.99 8.71 5.45
CA SER A 25 -12.22 8.76 4.67
C SER A 25 -12.95 7.42 4.61
N LEU A 26 -12.21 6.32 4.42
CA LEU A 26 -12.74 4.96 4.40
C LEU A 26 -13.44 4.59 5.71
N TRP A 27 -12.85 4.93 6.86
CA TRP A 27 -13.41 4.56 8.16
C TRP A 27 -14.48 5.52 8.68
N VAL A 28 -14.30 6.83 8.48
CA VAL A 28 -15.19 7.87 9.01
C VAL A 28 -16.40 8.09 8.11
N HIS A 29 -16.17 8.35 6.82
CA HIS A 29 -17.25 8.70 5.89
C HIS A 29 -17.77 7.48 5.09
N ARG A 30 -16.95 6.43 4.93
CA ARG A 30 -17.29 5.18 4.22
C ARG A 30 -17.81 5.38 2.79
N SER A 31 -17.53 6.54 2.18
CA SER A 31 -17.96 6.85 0.80
C SER A 31 -16.88 6.43 -0.20
N PRO A 32 -17.18 5.52 -1.15
CA PRO A 32 -16.22 5.02 -2.14
C PRO A 32 -15.61 6.11 -3.03
N TRP A 33 -16.39 7.16 -3.32
CA TRP A 33 -15.92 8.28 -4.12
C TRP A 33 -14.83 9.07 -3.39
N LEU A 34 -15.02 9.30 -2.10
CA LEU A 34 -14.10 10.13 -1.33
C LEU A 34 -12.79 9.39 -1.07
N TRP A 35 -12.83 8.18 -0.49
CA TRP A 35 -11.59 7.44 -0.25
C TRP A 35 -10.92 7.01 -1.56
N GLY A 36 -11.71 6.68 -2.60
CA GLY A 36 -11.19 6.32 -3.92
C GLY A 36 -10.43 7.47 -4.58
N SER A 37 -10.95 8.71 -4.50
CA SER A 37 -10.24 9.88 -5.02
C SER A 37 -8.90 10.12 -4.32
N PHE A 38 -8.84 9.96 -2.99
CA PHE A 38 -7.60 10.07 -2.23
C PHE A 38 -6.60 8.95 -2.57
N ILE A 39 -7.05 7.71 -2.79
CA ILE A 39 -6.19 6.64 -3.29
C ILE A 39 -5.64 6.97 -4.68
N ALA A 40 -6.46 7.51 -5.58
CA ALA A 40 -6.02 7.91 -6.92
C ALA A 40 -4.94 9.01 -6.84
N VAL A 41 -5.18 10.06 -6.05
CA VAL A 41 -4.22 11.13 -5.80
C VAL A 41 -2.93 10.59 -5.17
N SER A 42 -3.04 9.72 -4.17
CA SER A 42 -1.90 9.07 -3.53
C SER A 42 -1.09 8.23 -4.52
N SER A 43 -1.76 7.51 -5.42
CA SER A 43 -1.12 6.69 -6.45
C SER A 43 -0.38 7.56 -7.48
N ILE A 44 -0.97 8.68 -7.92
CA ILE A 44 -0.33 9.62 -8.84
C ILE A 44 0.97 10.15 -8.23
N PHE A 45 0.91 10.67 -7.00
CA PHE A 45 2.11 11.15 -6.32
C PHE A 45 3.10 10.02 -6.01
N GLY A 46 2.61 8.83 -5.71
CA GLY A 46 3.43 7.64 -5.48
C GLY A 46 4.23 7.24 -6.73
N ILE A 47 3.63 7.28 -7.92
CA ILE A 47 4.31 7.03 -9.20
C ILE A 47 5.36 8.12 -9.44
N MET A 48 4.97 9.40 -9.31
CA MET A 48 5.87 10.53 -9.53
C MET A 48 7.06 10.53 -8.55
N GLY A 49 6.80 10.16 -7.29
CA GLY A 49 7.79 10.01 -6.22
C GLY A 49 8.57 8.68 -6.26
N LYS A 50 8.34 7.83 -7.27
CA LYS A 50 8.94 6.49 -7.44
C LYS A 50 8.72 5.54 -6.26
N LEU A 51 7.65 5.75 -5.48
CA LEU A 51 7.21 4.84 -4.42
C LEU A 51 6.48 3.63 -4.98
N ILE A 52 5.82 3.77 -6.15
CA ILE A 52 5.12 2.67 -6.82
C ILE A 52 5.44 2.59 -8.32
N ASP A 53 5.54 1.38 -8.85
CA ASP A 53 5.63 1.04 -10.28
C ASP A 53 4.27 0.53 -10.77
N PHE A 54 3.96 0.73 -12.06
CA PHE A 54 2.71 0.29 -12.68
C PHE A 54 2.46 -1.22 -12.57
N LYS A 55 3.52 -2.03 -12.42
CA LYS A 55 3.43 -3.49 -12.23
C LYS A 55 2.51 -3.88 -11.07
N ILE A 56 2.43 -3.06 -10.02
CA ILE A 56 1.62 -3.39 -8.85
C ILE A 56 0.12 -3.40 -9.15
N PHE A 57 -0.32 -2.59 -10.12
CA PHE A 57 -1.73 -2.55 -10.52
C PHE A 57 -2.20 -3.88 -11.12
N VAL A 58 -1.30 -4.70 -11.65
CA VAL A 58 -1.66 -6.06 -12.11
C VAL A 58 -2.10 -6.91 -10.93
N ALA A 59 -1.31 -6.97 -9.87
CA ALA A 59 -1.64 -7.74 -8.67
C ALA A 59 -2.91 -7.20 -7.98
N LEU A 60 -3.04 -5.87 -7.88
CA LEU A 60 -4.25 -5.22 -7.34
C LEU A 60 -5.48 -5.51 -8.21
N ALA A 61 -5.36 -5.48 -9.54
CA ALA A 61 -6.48 -5.79 -10.44
C ALA A 61 -6.94 -7.24 -10.29
N PHE A 62 -6.02 -8.21 -10.19
CA PHE A 62 -6.39 -9.60 -9.91
C PHE A 62 -7.08 -9.76 -8.55
N LEU A 63 -6.57 -9.09 -7.51
CA LEU A 63 -7.18 -9.12 -6.19
C LEU A 63 -8.59 -8.50 -6.20
N CYS A 64 -8.78 -7.36 -6.86
CA CYS A 64 -10.07 -6.72 -7.07
C CYS A 64 -11.03 -7.62 -7.86
N ALA A 65 -10.56 -8.25 -8.94
CA ALA A 65 -11.36 -9.16 -9.75
C ALA A 65 -11.80 -10.40 -8.95
N ALA A 66 -10.93 -10.97 -8.13
CA ALA A 66 -11.26 -12.09 -7.24
C ALA A 66 -12.32 -11.68 -6.20
N HIS A 67 -12.16 -10.51 -5.56
CA HIS A 67 -13.16 -9.99 -4.63
C HIS A 67 -14.50 -9.70 -5.31
N TYR A 68 -14.48 -9.09 -6.50
CA TYR A 68 -15.68 -8.82 -7.27
C TYR A 68 -16.39 -10.12 -7.67
N ALA A 69 -15.66 -11.13 -8.14
CA ALA A 69 -16.22 -12.45 -8.45
C ALA A 69 -16.91 -13.08 -7.22
N LEU A 70 -16.34 -12.93 -6.02
CA LEU A 70 -16.93 -13.44 -4.77
C LEU A 70 -18.24 -12.77 -4.37
N THR A 71 -18.58 -11.60 -4.93
CA THR A 71 -19.90 -10.96 -4.74
C THR A 71 -21.01 -11.65 -5.55
N SER A 72 -20.64 -12.41 -6.58
CA SER A 72 -21.59 -13.20 -7.37
C SER A 72 -22.04 -14.44 -6.58
N LYS A 73 -23.17 -15.05 -6.99
CA LYS A 73 -23.72 -16.28 -6.39
C LYS A 73 -22.90 -17.54 -6.73
N MET A 74 -21.60 -17.53 -6.47
CA MET A 74 -20.70 -18.67 -6.61
C MET A 74 -20.88 -19.64 -5.44
N ARG A 75 -20.84 -20.96 -5.71
CA ARG A 75 -21.02 -22.01 -4.70
C ARG A 75 -20.00 -23.13 -4.86
N GLY A 76 -19.72 -23.83 -3.76
CA GLY A 76 -18.86 -25.02 -3.76
C GLY A 76 -17.42 -24.73 -4.16
N THR A 77 -16.85 -25.60 -4.99
CA THR A 77 -15.43 -25.59 -5.36
C THR A 77 -14.99 -24.31 -6.06
N THR A 78 -15.83 -23.71 -6.90
CA THR A 78 -15.45 -22.46 -7.60
C THR A 78 -15.27 -21.30 -6.63
N ARG A 79 -16.14 -21.18 -5.62
CA ARG A 79 -15.99 -20.18 -4.55
C ARG A 79 -14.71 -20.44 -3.74
N LEU A 80 -14.43 -21.71 -3.41
CA LEU A 80 -13.23 -22.09 -2.68
C LEU A 80 -11.95 -21.72 -3.46
N ILE A 81 -11.89 -22.04 -4.75
CA ILE A 81 -10.76 -21.70 -5.62
C ILE A 81 -10.55 -20.18 -5.66
N THR A 82 -11.61 -19.38 -5.84
CA THR A 82 -11.48 -17.92 -5.86
C THR A 82 -10.98 -17.35 -4.54
N ILE A 83 -11.42 -17.91 -3.39
CA ILE A 83 -10.90 -17.53 -2.06
C ILE A 83 -9.41 -17.86 -1.96
N LEU A 84 -8.99 -19.05 -2.38
CA LEU A 84 -7.58 -19.45 -2.34
C LEU A 84 -6.72 -18.54 -3.22
N ILE A 85 -7.19 -18.19 -4.42
CA ILE A 85 -6.50 -17.25 -5.31
C ILE A 85 -6.33 -15.89 -4.61
N ALA A 86 -7.40 -15.32 -4.06
CA ALA A 86 -7.35 -14.05 -3.35
C ALA A 86 -6.38 -14.12 -2.16
N PHE A 87 -6.44 -15.20 -1.38
CA PHE A 87 -5.55 -15.44 -0.24
C PHE A 87 -4.08 -15.47 -0.64
N PHE A 88 -3.70 -16.27 -1.64
CA PHE A 88 -2.30 -16.36 -2.07
C PHE A 88 -1.78 -15.04 -2.66
N ILE A 89 -2.62 -14.30 -3.39
CA ILE A 89 -2.25 -12.96 -3.88
C ILE A 89 -2.03 -11.99 -2.70
N SER A 90 -2.92 -11.97 -1.71
CA SER A 90 -2.77 -11.15 -0.52
C SER A 90 -1.49 -11.48 0.25
N ILE A 91 -1.17 -12.77 0.43
CA ILE A 91 0.09 -13.20 1.06
C ILE A 91 1.31 -12.78 0.23
N ALA A 92 1.25 -12.91 -1.09
CA ALA A 92 2.34 -12.50 -1.97
C ALA A 92 2.59 -10.99 -1.93
N LEU A 93 1.53 -10.19 -1.85
CA LEU A 93 1.62 -8.75 -1.65
C LEU A 93 2.18 -8.42 -0.25
N LEU A 94 1.70 -9.09 0.80
CA LEU A 94 2.16 -8.88 2.19
C LEU A 94 3.65 -9.18 2.36
N GLY A 95 4.12 -10.25 1.72
CA GLY A 95 5.52 -10.66 1.72
C GLY A 95 6.44 -9.81 0.83
N HIS A 96 5.93 -8.77 0.15
CA HIS A 96 6.65 -8.03 -0.90
C HIS A 96 7.23 -8.93 -2.01
N PHE A 97 6.60 -10.07 -2.27
CA PHE A 97 7.04 -10.97 -3.35
C PHE A 97 6.69 -10.44 -4.74
N PHE A 98 5.75 -9.48 -4.81
CA PHE A 98 5.48 -8.75 -6.05
C PHE A 98 6.35 -7.49 -6.15
N PRO A 99 7.03 -7.29 -7.30
CA PRO A 99 7.74 -6.05 -7.55
C PRO A 99 6.74 -4.91 -7.74
N GLY A 100 7.08 -3.74 -7.22
CA GLY A 100 6.37 -2.51 -7.57
C GLY A 100 6.28 -1.51 -6.45
N PHE A 101 6.35 -1.92 -5.19
CA PHE A 101 6.48 -0.99 -4.06
C PHE A 101 7.95 -0.72 -3.74
N HIS A 102 8.29 0.55 -3.59
CA HIS A 102 9.60 1.04 -3.17
C HIS A 102 9.42 1.81 -1.87
N ASN A 103 9.68 1.12 -0.76
CA ASN A 103 9.48 1.70 0.57
C ASN A 103 10.47 2.85 0.82
N TRP A 104 9.97 3.92 1.41
CA TRP A 104 10.75 5.13 1.57
C TRP A 104 11.69 4.99 2.76
N LEU A 105 13.01 4.97 2.49
CA LEU A 105 14.04 4.95 3.51
C LEU A 105 14.07 6.28 4.28
N ILE A 106 13.70 6.27 5.56
CA ILE A 106 13.68 7.48 6.39
C ILE A 106 14.91 7.58 7.31
N ALA A 107 15.42 6.44 7.79
CA ALA A 107 16.64 6.39 8.60
C ALA A 107 17.48 5.18 8.22
N LYS A 108 18.79 5.38 8.04
CA LYS A 108 19.74 4.31 7.68
C LYS A 108 20.80 4.17 8.76
N ASN A 109 20.94 2.97 9.31
CA ASN A 109 21.96 2.61 10.32
C ASN A 109 22.07 3.63 11.48
N GLN A 110 20.93 4.12 11.98
CA GLN A 110 20.93 5.00 13.15
C GLN A 110 20.87 4.17 14.43
N ALA A 111 21.71 4.49 15.41
CA ALA A 111 21.57 3.99 16.77
C ALA A 111 20.66 4.96 17.55
N ILE A 112 19.58 4.46 18.17
CA ILE A 112 18.64 5.28 18.95
C ILE A 112 19.24 5.67 20.31
N SER A 113 20.15 4.85 20.85
CA SER A 113 20.85 5.09 22.11
C SER A 113 22.29 4.60 22.04
N LYS A 114 23.12 5.00 23.01
CA LYS A 114 24.58 4.78 23.04
C LYS A 114 24.99 3.30 22.88
N ASN A 115 24.13 2.36 23.26
CA ASN A 115 24.37 0.90 23.18
C ASN A 115 23.35 0.16 22.30
N ALA A 116 22.48 0.87 21.57
CA ALA A 116 21.51 0.22 20.69
C ALA A 116 22.18 -0.27 19.40
N TYR A 117 21.78 -1.45 18.94
CA TYR A 117 22.13 -1.88 17.59
C TYR A 117 21.59 -0.88 16.55
N PRO A 118 22.38 -0.51 15.54
CA PRO A 118 21.92 0.36 14.48
C PRO A 118 20.74 -0.27 13.75
N TYR A 119 19.67 0.49 13.54
CA TYR A 119 18.52 0.03 12.77
C TYR A 119 18.30 0.92 11.54
N THR A 120 17.60 0.36 10.56
CA THR A 120 17.20 1.04 9.34
C THR A 120 15.67 1.05 9.30
N LEU A 121 15.08 2.22 9.07
CA LEU A 121 13.64 2.44 9.09
C LEU A 121 13.13 2.85 7.72
N TYR A 122 12.16 2.09 7.23
CA TYR A 122 11.43 2.35 6.00
C TYR A 122 9.97 2.68 6.29
N LEU A 123 9.45 3.73 5.65
CA LEU A 123 8.01 3.95 5.56
C LEU A 123 7.46 3.07 4.44
N ASN A 124 6.56 2.17 4.82
CA ASN A 124 6.03 1.16 3.92
C ASN A 124 4.77 1.70 3.26
N PHE A 125 4.80 1.85 1.93
CA PHE A 125 3.67 2.40 1.17
C PHE A 125 2.65 1.32 0.79
N ASP A 126 3.08 0.05 0.77
CA ASP A 126 2.35 -1.14 0.39
C ASP A 126 1.32 -1.60 1.44
N LYS A 127 1.68 -1.57 2.73
CA LYS A 127 0.91 -2.19 3.81
C LYS A 127 -0.56 -1.80 3.81
N PRO A 128 -0.91 -0.51 3.60
CA PRO A 128 -2.30 -0.11 3.64
C PRO A 128 -3.14 -0.71 2.48
N PHE A 129 -2.53 -1.12 1.36
CA PHE A 129 -3.29 -1.69 0.24
C PHE A 129 -3.73 -3.15 0.46
N ILE A 130 -3.17 -3.84 1.45
CA ILE A 130 -3.30 -5.30 1.60
C ILE A 130 -4.31 -5.66 2.69
N GLY A 131 -4.54 -4.77 3.65
CA GLY A 131 -5.48 -4.95 4.77
C GLY A 131 -5.02 -4.23 6.03
#